data_AF-A0AAU4KV07-F1
#
_entry.id   AF-A0AAU4KV07-F1
#
_cell.length_a   1.000
_cell.length_b   1.000
_cell.length_c   1.000
_cell.angle_alpha   90.00
_cell.angle_beta   90.00
_cell.angle_gamma   90.00
#
_symmetry.space_group_name_H-M   'P 1'
#
loop_
_entity.id
_entity.type
_entity.pdbx_description
1 polymer ?
#
loop_
_entity_poly.entity_id
_entity_poly.type
_entity_poly.pdbx_seq_one_letter_code
_entity_poly.pdbx_strand_id
1 'polypeptide(L)'
;MSTEAVPAHGTPQRSRGTVIVSSLASDAHTWNLVYLQLLIEECGYDVVNLGPCVSDELLVAECAAIAPDMVVISSVNGHGYQDGIRAIRALRSQAPLARTPVVIGGKLGTDGPDCAGRVRELTRAGFDAVFEDGQDPSASFRGFLTTVQRAELTAVPEPGPLRIGV
;
A
#
# COMPACT_ATOMS: atom_id res chain seq x y z
N MET A 1 43.59 -12.94 -26.77
CA MET A 1 42.61 -13.03 -25.65
C MET A 1 42.17 -11.62 -25.35
N SER A 2 41.04 -11.21 -25.91
CA SER A 2 40.48 -9.86 -25.73
C SER A 2 39.60 -9.87 -24.48
N THR A 3 39.91 -9.02 -23.51
CA THR A 3 39.09 -8.82 -22.31
C THR A 3 37.98 -7.84 -22.67
N GLU A 4 36.75 -8.33 -22.78
CA GLU A 4 35.56 -7.50 -22.95
C GLU A 4 35.13 -6.97 -21.57
N ALA A 5 35.03 -5.65 -21.45
CA ALA A 5 34.60 -5.01 -20.21
C ALA A 5 33.12 -5.30 -19.97
N VAL A 6 32.81 -5.91 -18.83
CA VAL A 6 31.44 -6.12 -18.35
C VAL A 6 30.81 -4.74 -18.11
N PRO A 7 29.65 -4.41 -18.69
CA PRO A 7 29.02 -3.11 -18.48
C PRO A 7 28.64 -2.96 -17.00
N ALA A 8 28.98 -1.80 -16.44
CA ALA A 8 28.64 -1.43 -15.08
C ALA A 8 27.12 -1.53 -14.87
N HIS A 9 26.73 -2.19 -13.77
CA HIS A 9 25.34 -2.29 -13.35
C HIS A 9 24.73 -0.89 -13.26
N GLY A 10 23.54 -0.73 -13.85
CA GLY A 10 22.83 0.54 -13.92
C GLY A 10 22.77 1.22 -12.57
N THR A 11 22.94 2.54 -12.59
CA THR A 11 22.77 3.43 -11.44
C THR A 11 21.52 3.02 -10.65
N PRO A 12 21.57 2.85 -9.32
CA PRO A 12 20.38 2.50 -8.55
C PRO A 12 19.31 3.55 -8.80
N GLN A 13 18.21 3.12 -9.43
CA GLN A 13 17.04 3.96 -9.61
C GLN A 13 16.57 4.37 -8.22
N ARG A 14 16.51 5.69 -7.92
CA ARG A 14 15.98 6.13 -6.63
C ARG A 14 14.53 5.66 -6.51
N SER A 15 14.26 4.92 -5.45
CA SER A 15 12.92 4.46 -5.09
C SER A 15 11.96 5.62 -4.96
N ARG A 16 10.70 5.36 -5.32
CA ARG A 16 9.60 6.33 -5.26
C ARG A 16 8.99 6.47 -3.86
N GLY A 17 9.42 5.62 -2.92
CA GLY A 17 8.90 5.55 -1.57
C GLY A 17 8.83 4.11 -1.07
N THR A 18 8.47 3.93 0.20
CA THR A 18 8.30 2.62 0.83
C THR A 18 6.82 2.27 0.99
N VAL A 19 6.44 1.09 0.53
CA VAL A 19 5.08 0.54 0.64
C VAL A 19 5.10 -0.68 1.55
N ILE A 20 4.25 -0.68 2.57
CA ILE A 20 3.99 -1.90 3.35
C ILE A 20 2.90 -2.70 2.66
N VAL A 21 3.19 -3.98 2.37
CA VAL A 21 2.21 -4.96 1.90
C VAL A 21 1.91 -5.92 3.03
N SER A 22 0.63 -6.14 3.30
CA SER A 22 0.20 -7.03 4.38
C SER A 22 -1.12 -7.72 4.06
N SER A 23 -1.37 -8.82 4.76
CA SER A 23 -2.68 -9.44 4.87
C SER A 23 -3.38 -9.01 6.16
N LEU A 24 -4.47 -9.69 6.52
CA LEU A 24 -5.17 -9.51 7.79
C LEU A 24 -5.02 -10.77 8.66
N ALA A 25 -5.32 -10.64 9.95
CA ALA A 25 -5.07 -11.66 10.96
C ALA A 25 -5.67 -13.05 10.63
N SER A 26 -6.83 -13.09 9.96
CA SER A 26 -7.49 -14.34 9.58
C SER A 26 -7.08 -14.89 8.20
N ASP A 27 -6.22 -14.18 7.47
CA ASP A 27 -5.93 -14.49 6.06
C ASP A 27 -4.54 -15.11 5.87
N ALA A 28 -4.52 -16.42 5.59
CA ALA A 28 -3.32 -17.21 5.39
C ALA A 28 -2.79 -17.23 3.94
N HIS A 29 -3.44 -16.53 3.01
CA HIS A 29 -3.05 -16.55 1.61
C HIS A 29 -1.81 -15.71 1.37
N THR A 30 -0.87 -16.25 0.57
CA THR A 30 0.45 -15.67 0.38
C THR A 30 0.72 -15.21 -1.05
N TRP A 31 0.12 -15.85 -2.06
CA TRP A 31 0.40 -15.53 -3.47
C TRP A 31 -0.12 -14.12 -3.82
N ASN A 32 -1.30 -13.73 -3.36
CA ASN A 32 -1.78 -12.35 -3.52
C ASN A 32 -0.74 -11.30 -3.02
N LEU A 33 -0.03 -11.58 -1.92
CA LEU A 33 1.00 -10.69 -1.39
C LEU A 33 2.26 -10.65 -2.25
N VAL A 34 2.74 -11.81 -2.72
CA VAL A 34 3.90 -11.89 -3.62
C VAL A 34 3.60 -11.19 -4.95
N TYR A 35 2.39 -11.39 -5.49
CA TYR A 35 1.94 -10.70 -6.70
C TYR A 35 1.93 -9.18 -6.53
N LEU A 36 1.33 -8.69 -5.44
CA LEU A 36 1.27 -7.25 -5.15
C LEU A 36 2.66 -6.66 -4.94
N GLN A 37 3.54 -7.36 -4.25
CA GLN A 37 4.93 -6.93 -4.09
C GLN A 37 5.60 -6.72 -5.45
N LEU A 38 5.59 -7.74 -6.33
CA LEU A 38 6.19 -7.64 -7.66
C LEU A 38 5.58 -6.50 -8.49
N LEU A 39 4.26 -6.32 -8.41
CA LEU A 39 3.53 -5.25 -9.11
C LEU A 39 3.94 -3.84 -8.62
N ILE A 40 4.11 -3.67 -7.30
CA ILE A 40 4.47 -2.40 -6.68
C ILE A 40 5.95 -2.08 -6.92
N GLU A 41 6.82 -3.08 -6.84
CA GLU A 41 8.24 -2.97 -7.18
C GLU A 41 8.43 -2.60 -8.66
N GLU A 42 7.66 -3.20 -9.58
CA GLU A 42 7.64 -2.82 -11.00
C GLU A 42 7.21 -1.35 -11.19
N CYS A 43 6.36 -0.82 -10.31
CA CYS A 43 5.99 0.59 -10.31
C CYS A 43 7.07 1.51 -9.70
N GLY A 44 8.17 0.96 -9.16
CA GLY A 44 9.35 1.69 -8.68
C GLY A 44 9.36 2.05 -7.19
N TYR A 45 8.55 1.38 -6.37
CA TYR A 45 8.58 1.53 -4.90
C TYR A 45 9.39 0.40 -4.26
N ASP A 46 9.95 0.67 -3.07
CA ASP A 46 10.46 -0.39 -2.20
C ASP A 46 9.29 -1.01 -1.44
N VAL A 47 9.28 -2.34 -1.32
CA VAL A 47 8.19 -3.06 -0.63
C VAL A 47 8.70 -3.73 0.64
N VAL A 48 8.00 -3.49 1.74
CA VAL A 48 8.11 -4.26 2.98
C VAL A 48 6.89 -5.17 3.08
N ASN A 49 7.07 -6.45 2.80
CA ASN A 49 6.01 -7.43 2.84
C ASN A 49 5.96 -8.13 4.21
N LEU A 50 4.93 -7.84 5.00
CA LEU A 50 4.74 -8.40 6.35
C LEU A 50 4.20 -9.84 6.33
N GLY A 51 3.72 -10.31 5.17
CA GLY A 51 3.25 -11.67 5.00
C GLY A 51 1.79 -11.92 5.42
N PRO A 52 1.40 -13.21 5.51
CA PRO A 52 0.05 -13.65 5.89
C PRO A 52 -0.22 -13.50 7.40
N CYS A 53 -1.49 -13.55 7.80
CA CYS A 53 -1.94 -13.63 9.20
C CYS A 53 -1.39 -12.52 10.13
N VAL A 54 -1.24 -11.29 9.63
CA VAL A 54 -0.66 -10.19 10.41
C VAL A 54 -1.69 -9.64 11.39
N SER A 55 -1.31 -9.50 12.67
CA SER A 55 -2.19 -8.92 13.70
C SER A 55 -2.29 -7.40 13.57
N ASP A 56 -3.38 -6.82 14.07
CA ASP A 56 -3.60 -5.37 14.05
C ASP A 56 -2.46 -4.62 14.78
N GLU A 57 -1.95 -5.20 15.87
CA GLU A 57 -0.85 -4.62 16.65
C GLU A 57 0.47 -4.65 15.90
N LEU A 58 0.79 -5.77 15.23
CA LEU A 58 2.01 -5.88 14.44
C LEU A 58 1.97 -4.93 13.24
N LEU A 59 0.83 -4.87 12.53
CA LEU A 59 0.64 -3.96 11.42
C LEU A 59 0.89 -2.50 11.84
N VAL A 60 0.30 -2.07 12.96
CA VAL A 60 0.48 -0.72 13.50
C VAL A 60 1.92 -0.46 13.90
N ALA A 61 2.57 -1.41 14.60
CA ALA A 61 3.95 -1.27 15.05
C ALA A 61 4.93 -1.09 13.87
N GLU A 62 4.81 -1.93 12.84
CA GLU A 62 5.65 -1.86 11.65
C GLU A 62 5.39 -0.56 10.87
N CYS A 63 4.12 -0.15 10.71
CA CYS A 63 3.81 1.12 10.06
C CYS A 63 4.40 2.31 10.83
N ALA A 64 4.33 2.33 12.16
CA ALA A 64 4.87 3.41 12.98
C ALA A 64 6.41 3.45 12.94
N ALA A 65 7.07 2.29 12.88
CA ALA A 65 8.52 2.20 12.80
C ALA A 65 9.07 2.60 11.43
N ILE A 66 8.39 2.20 10.36
CA ILE A 66 8.84 2.39 8.98
C ILE A 66 8.39 3.75 8.42
N ALA A 67 7.25 4.27 8.89
CA ALA A 67 6.58 5.45 8.37
C ALA A 67 6.40 5.38 6.83
N PRO A 68 5.66 4.37 6.33
CA PRO A 68 5.56 4.13 4.90
C PRO A 68 4.78 5.23 4.18
N ASP A 69 5.08 5.40 2.90
CA ASP A 69 4.33 6.27 2.00
C ASP A 69 2.96 5.68 1.64
N MET A 70 2.78 4.36 1.81
CA MET A 70 1.51 3.67 1.58
C MET A 70 1.44 2.32 2.30
N VAL A 71 0.23 1.93 2.69
CA VAL A 71 -0.09 0.58 3.17
C VAL A 71 -1.09 -0.08 2.23
N VAL A 72 -0.77 -1.29 1.76
CA VAL A 72 -1.60 -2.10 0.87
C VAL A 72 -2.00 -3.38 1.58
N ILE A 73 -3.29 -3.50 1.89
CA ILE A 73 -3.88 -4.66 2.53
C ILE A 73 -4.53 -5.56 1.49
N SER A 74 -4.15 -6.84 1.47
CA SER A 74 -4.78 -7.84 0.62
C SER A 74 -5.55 -8.85 1.47
N SER A 75 -6.82 -9.05 1.15
CA SER A 75 -7.62 -10.10 1.78
C SER A 75 -8.46 -10.85 0.73
N VAL A 76 -8.35 -12.17 0.72
CA VAL A 76 -9.02 -13.06 -0.22
C VAL A 76 -9.78 -14.19 0.46
N ASN A 77 -9.77 -14.26 1.80
CA ASN A 77 -10.47 -15.28 2.57
C ASN A 77 -11.97 -15.02 2.77
N GLY A 78 -12.50 -13.88 2.33
CA GLY A 78 -13.91 -13.50 2.52
C GLY A 78 -14.23 -12.80 3.85
N HIS A 79 -13.24 -12.55 4.72
CA HIS A 79 -13.42 -11.84 6.00
C HIS A 79 -12.81 -10.43 5.99
N GLY A 80 -12.30 -9.98 4.82
CA GLY A 80 -11.60 -8.70 4.69
C GLY A 80 -12.39 -7.48 5.13
N TYR A 81 -13.72 -7.50 5.06
CA TYR A 81 -14.55 -6.43 5.61
C TYR A 81 -14.44 -6.33 7.14
N GLN A 82 -14.65 -7.43 7.87
CA GLN A 82 -14.64 -7.40 9.34
C GLN A 82 -13.25 -7.10 9.89
N ASP A 83 -12.23 -7.78 9.36
CA ASP A 83 -10.85 -7.57 9.77
C ASP A 83 -10.33 -6.20 9.31
N GLY A 84 -10.72 -5.76 8.11
CA GLY A 84 -10.33 -4.46 7.57
C GLY A 84 -10.84 -3.31 8.44
N ILE A 85 -12.08 -3.36 8.93
CA ILE A 85 -12.62 -2.35 9.85
C ILE A 85 -11.80 -2.24 11.14
N ARG A 86 -11.32 -3.37 11.68
CA ARG A 86 -10.47 -3.36 12.89
C ARG A 86 -9.10 -2.76 12.60
N ALA A 87 -8.43 -3.27 11.57
CA ALA A 87 -7.09 -2.85 11.17
C ALA A 87 -7.02 -1.35 10.85
N ILE A 88 -7.97 -0.83 10.05
CA ILE A 88 -7.93 0.59 9.68
C ILE A 88 -8.17 1.52 10.85
N ARG A 89 -9.07 1.15 11.78
CA ARG A 89 -9.29 1.93 13.00
C ARG A 89 -8.05 1.93 13.89
N ALA A 90 -7.36 0.80 13.99
CA ALA A 90 -6.10 0.70 14.72
C ALA A 90 -5.03 1.61 14.10
N LEU A 91 -4.86 1.59 12.77
CA LEU A 91 -3.93 2.48 12.06
C LEU A 91 -4.28 3.97 12.27
N ARG A 92 -5.55 4.36 12.07
CA ARG A 92 -6.00 5.76 12.21
C ARG A 92 -5.97 6.28 13.65
N SER A 93 -5.92 5.40 14.65
CA SER A 93 -5.74 5.79 16.05
C SER A 93 -4.34 6.35 16.34
N GLN A 94 -3.36 6.08 15.47
CA GLN A 94 -1.99 6.58 15.63
C GLN A 94 -1.82 7.89 14.86
N ALA A 95 -1.50 8.97 15.58
CA ALA A 95 -1.33 10.30 14.99
C ALA A 95 -0.34 10.35 13.81
N PRO A 96 0.81 9.65 13.83
CA PRO A 96 1.73 9.63 12.69
C PRO A 96 1.15 8.97 11.43
N LEU A 97 0.22 8.03 11.59
CA LEU A 97 -0.36 7.23 10.50
C LEU A 97 -1.73 7.75 10.04
N ALA A 98 -2.26 8.78 10.71
CA ALA A 98 -3.60 9.32 10.45
C ALA A 98 -3.76 9.81 8.99
N ARG A 99 -2.67 10.15 8.31
CA ARG A 99 -2.65 10.62 6.92
C ARG A 99 -1.97 9.67 5.93
N THR A 100 -1.38 8.57 6.40
CA THR A 100 -0.74 7.58 5.51
C THR A 100 -1.81 6.97 4.59
N PRO A 101 -1.63 6.96 3.26
CA PRO A 101 -2.53 6.27 2.35
C PRO A 101 -2.66 4.79 2.70
N VAL A 102 -3.88 4.30 2.93
CA VAL A 102 -4.17 2.89 3.19
C VAL A 102 -5.23 2.39 2.23
N VAL A 103 -4.91 1.31 1.52
CA VAL A 103 -5.84 0.65 0.60
C VAL A 103 -6.06 -0.80 0.98
N ILE A 104 -7.24 -1.31 0.64
CA ILE A 104 -7.59 -2.72 0.83
C ILE A 104 -8.20 -3.30 -0.44
N GLY A 105 -7.90 -4.56 -0.76
CA GLY A 105 -8.52 -5.22 -1.90
C GLY A 105 -8.55 -6.75 -1.82
N GLY A 106 -9.33 -7.33 -2.74
CA GLY A 106 -9.55 -8.76 -2.89
C GLY A 106 -11.00 -9.17 -2.60
N LYS A 107 -11.18 -10.37 -2.04
CA LYS A 107 -12.49 -10.92 -1.66
C LYS A 107 -12.80 -10.56 -0.22
N LEU A 108 -13.51 -9.44 -0.03
CA LEU A 108 -13.75 -8.84 1.28
C LEU A 108 -14.97 -9.41 2.02
N GLY A 109 -15.66 -10.38 1.44
CA GLY A 109 -16.92 -10.93 1.93
C GLY A 109 -17.23 -12.30 1.37
N THR A 110 -18.10 -13.02 2.06
CA THR A 110 -18.62 -14.34 1.64
C THR A 110 -19.96 -14.25 0.95
N ASP A 111 -20.74 -13.23 1.29
CA ASP A 111 -22.04 -12.96 0.69
C ASP A 111 -21.81 -12.36 -0.71
N GLY A 112 -22.72 -12.64 -1.63
CA GLY A 112 -22.64 -12.20 -3.04
C GLY A 112 -22.54 -10.67 -3.21
N PRO A 113 -22.84 -10.14 -4.41
CA PRO A 113 -22.35 -8.84 -4.89
C PRO A 113 -22.93 -7.56 -4.20
N ASP A 114 -23.30 -7.58 -2.92
CA ASP A 114 -23.45 -6.36 -2.12
C ASP A 114 -22.09 -5.74 -1.76
N CYS A 115 -21.30 -5.47 -2.80
CA CYS A 115 -19.98 -4.85 -2.71
C CYS A 115 -20.09 -3.36 -2.34
N ALA A 116 -21.21 -2.70 -2.72
CA ALA A 116 -21.35 -1.26 -2.56
C ALA A 116 -21.50 -0.84 -1.09
N GLY A 117 -22.19 -1.64 -0.25
CA GLY A 117 -22.28 -1.38 1.19
C GLY A 117 -20.91 -1.46 1.87
N ARG A 118 -20.19 -2.56 1.65
CA ARG A 118 -18.90 -2.83 2.27
C ARG A 118 -17.82 -1.84 1.84
N VAL A 119 -17.75 -1.50 0.56
CA VAL A 119 -16.85 -0.45 0.06
C VAL A 119 -17.10 0.88 0.79
N ARG A 120 -18.36 1.34 0.88
CA ARG A 120 -18.68 2.61 1.56
C ARG A 120 -18.29 2.60 3.02
N GLU A 121 -18.49 1.49 3.72
CA GLU A 121 -18.20 1.40 5.14
C GLU A 121 -16.71 1.32 5.43
N LEU A 122 -15.95 0.57 4.62
CA LEU A 122 -14.48 0.53 4.71
C LEU A 122 -13.86 1.90 4.43
N THR A 123 -14.33 2.60 3.39
CA THR A 123 -13.88 3.97 3.12
C THR A 123 -14.21 4.91 4.28
N ARG A 124 -15.43 4.86 4.83
CA ARG A 124 -15.81 5.69 6.00
C ARG A 124 -15.00 5.35 7.25
N ALA A 125 -14.57 4.10 7.41
CA ALA A 125 -13.72 3.69 8.52
C ALA A 125 -12.29 4.20 8.40
N GLY A 126 -11.85 4.59 7.20
CA GLY A 126 -10.60 5.30 6.98
C GLY A 126 -9.74 4.78 5.84
N PHE A 127 -10.18 3.82 5.03
CA PHE A 127 -9.45 3.41 3.83
C PHE A 127 -9.58 4.47 2.74
N ASP A 128 -8.47 4.78 2.09
CA ASP A 128 -8.42 5.75 1.00
C ASP A 128 -8.93 5.16 -0.32
N ALA A 129 -8.78 3.85 -0.50
CA ALA A 129 -9.39 3.11 -1.60
C ALA A 129 -9.70 1.66 -1.21
N VAL A 130 -10.77 1.12 -1.81
CA VAL A 130 -11.23 -0.26 -1.61
C VAL A 130 -11.44 -0.90 -2.97
N PHE A 131 -10.69 -1.98 -3.25
CA PHE A 131 -10.72 -2.74 -4.50
C PHE A 131 -11.32 -4.12 -4.25
N GLU A 132 -12.64 -4.17 -4.15
CA GLU A 132 -13.35 -5.43 -4.04
C GLU A 132 -13.45 -6.13 -5.40
N ASP A 133 -13.36 -7.47 -5.37
CA ASP A 133 -13.39 -8.38 -6.51
C ASP A 133 -14.39 -7.93 -7.62
N GLY A 134 -13.87 -7.75 -8.84
CA GLY A 134 -14.52 -7.03 -9.95
C GLY A 134 -13.67 -7.08 -11.23
N GLN A 135 -14.04 -6.34 -12.29
CA GLN A 135 -13.28 -6.35 -13.55
C GLN A 135 -11.95 -5.57 -13.40
N ASP A 136 -10.84 -6.32 -13.33
CA ASP A 136 -9.43 -5.89 -13.29
C ASP A 136 -8.99 -5.01 -12.07
N PRO A 137 -8.78 -5.65 -10.91
CA PRO A 137 -8.23 -4.99 -9.71
C PRO A 137 -6.83 -4.38 -9.92
N SER A 138 -6.01 -4.96 -10.81
CA SER A 138 -4.63 -4.51 -11.04
C SER A 138 -4.58 -3.20 -11.81
N ALA A 139 -5.44 -3.04 -12.83
CA ALA A 139 -5.59 -1.76 -13.53
C ALA A 139 -6.09 -0.65 -12.59
N SER A 140 -7.06 -0.98 -11.73
CA SER A 140 -7.61 -0.04 -10.75
C SER A 140 -6.55 0.41 -9.74
N PHE A 141 -5.75 -0.54 -9.24
CA PHE A 141 -4.65 -0.25 -8.32
C PHE A 141 -3.54 0.60 -8.96
N ARG A 142 -3.13 0.32 -10.21
CA ARG A 142 -2.17 1.17 -10.94
C ARG A 142 -2.69 2.61 -11.13
N GLY A 143 -3.98 2.77 -11.40
CA GLY A 143 -4.62 4.09 -11.47
C GLY A 143 -4.56 4.85 -10.13
N PHE A 144 -4.75 4.14 -9.02
CA PHE A 144 -4.60 4.71 -7.69
C PHE A 144 -3.15 5.15 -7.40
N LEU A 145 -2.15 4.31 -7.71
CA LEU A 145 -0.73 4.69 -7.56
C LEU A 145 -0.39 5.97 -8.33
N THR A 146 -0.96 6.15 -9.52
CA THR A 146 -0.79 7.37 -10.32
C THR A 146 -1.42 8.59 -9.64
N THR A 147 -2.55 8.40 -8.96
CA THR A 147 -3.26 9.47 -8.24
C THR A 147 -2.50 9.91 -6.99
N VAL A 148 -2.00 8.95 -6.20
CA VAL A 148 -1.17 9.24 -5.02
C VAL A 148 0.10 9.97 -5.43
N GLN A 149 0.77 9.51 -6.48
CA GLN A 149 1.95 10.21 -7.01
C GLN A 149 1.66 11.68 -7.36
N ARG A 150 0.51 11.96 -7.99
CA ARG A 150 0.14 13.33 -8.34
C ARG A 150 -0.11 14.19 -7.10
N ALA A 151 -0.72 13.61 -6.06
CA ALA A 151 -0.95 14.30 -4.79
C ALA A 151 0.36 14.60 -4.05
N GLU A 152 1.32 13.68 -4.06
CA GLU A 152 2.66 13.90 -3.50
C GLU A 152 3.42 15.01 -4.25
N LEU A 153 3.37 15.00 -5.59
CA LEU A 153 4.03 16.03 -6.41
C LEU A 153 3.44 17.43 -6.22
N THR A 154 2.15 17.56 -5.91
CA THR A 154 1.53 18.85 -5.61
C THR A 154 1.70 19.28 -4.15
N ALA A 155 2.05 18.35 -3.25
CA ALA A 155 2.34 18.64 -1.85
C ALA A 155 3.80 19.05 -1.59
N VAL A 156 4.69 18.95 -2.58
CA VAL A 156 6.09 19.42 -2.46
C VAL A 156 6.08 20.93 -2.16
N PRO A 157 6.66 21.39 -1.04
CA PRO A 157 6.75 22.81 -0.74
C PRO A 157 7.65 23.51 -1.77
N GLU A 158 7.24 24.69 -2.24
CA GLU A 158 8.07 25.60 -3.05
C GLU A 158 9.47 25.72 -2.44
N PRO A 159 10.55 25.61 -3.24
CA PRO A 159 11.91 25.75 -2.72
C PRO A 159 12.04 27.12 -2.06
N GLY A 160 12.22 27.11 -0.73
CA GLY A 160 12.40 28.31 0.07
C GLY A 160 13.53 29.17 -0.52
N PRO A 161 13.39 30.51 -0.49
CA PRO A 161 14.32 31.39 -1.20
C PRO A 161 15.75 31.11 -0.76
N LEU A 162 16.61 30.83 -1.75
CA LEU A 162 18.06 30.71 -1.59
C LEU A 162 18.57 31.95 -0.85
N ARG A 163 18.91 31.79 0.43
CA ARG A 163 19.62 32.82 1.20
C ARG A 163 21.06 32.84 0.71
N ILE A 164 21.31 33.66 -0.30
CA ILE A 164 22.65 34.11 -0.65
C ILE A 164 23.08 35.07 0.48
N GLY A 165 24.17 34.71 1.16
CA GLY A 165 24.61 35.36 2.40
C GLY A 165 25.13 36.79 2.22
N VAL A 166 25.34 37.43 3.37
CA VAL A 166 26.35 38.47 3.62
C VAL A 166 27.00 38.14 4.96
#